data_AF-A0RY94-F1
#
_entry.id   AF-A0RY94-F1
#
_cell.length_a   1.000
_cell.length_b   1.000
_cell.length_c   1.000
_cell.angle_alpha   90.00
_cell.angle_beta   90.00
_cell.angle_gamma   90.00
#
_symmetry.space_group_name_H-M   'P 1'
#
loop_
_entity.id
_entity.type
_entity.pdbx_description
1 polymer ?
#
loop_
_entity_poly.entity_id
_entity_poly.type
_entity_poly.pdbx_seq_one_letter_code
_entity_poly.pdbx_strand_id
1 'polypeptide(L)'
;MAAASIQVPEPTSRFVKIECESCGSPTIVYSMAKSAVNCRFCGNLLAEPAGGKAVLFGKLQAIVDGLPKIEIRTVQKAAAKKPPVLLLDTMIIHRLLDGSSINEFKDGLTDKDITFILLDRILTETIHMEKHEYGAVLTSEEIVERLGKMATVEKRELNHAEDYMLDAKDLFESGRYVDAQGKPLSMTDCTLLKYAMKWDDMELVTQDRTLKDALAREQESAGA
;
A
#
# COMPACT_ATOMS: atom_id res chain seq x y z
N MET A 1 10.15 -52.96 36.17
CA MET A 1 10.56 -52.69 34.78
C MET A 1 10.72 -51.20 34.62
N ALA A 2 11.94 -50.71 34.39
CA ALA A 2 12.23 -49.28 34.23
C ALA A 2 11.98 -48.87 32.78
N ALA A 3 11.13 -47.87 32.57
CA ALA A 3 10.91 -47.27 31.25
C ALA A 3 12.14 -46.43 30.89
N ALA A 4 12.81 -46.78 29.80
CA ALA A 4 13.89 -45.98 29.23
C ALA A 4 13.30 -44.78 28.48
N SER A 5 13.58 -43.57 28.97
CA SER A 5 13.22 -42.31 28.31
C SER A 5 14.24 -42.01 27.21
N ILE A 6 13.84 -42.07 25.94
CA ILE A 6 14.65 -41.59 24.82
C ILE A 6 14.61 -40.06 24.82
N GLN A 7 15.73 -39.41 25.11
CA GLN A 7 15.89 -37.96 24.97
C GLN A 7 16.36 -37.65 23.54
N VAL A 8 15.54 -36.94 22.78
CA VAL A 8 15.94 -36.39 21.47
C VAL A 8 16.81 -35.16 21.73
N PRO A 9 18.07 -35.12 21.25
CA PRO A 9 18.94 -33.97 21.45
C PRO A 9 18.41 -32.75 20.71
N GLU A 10 18.46 -31.58 21.36
CA GLU A 10 18.04 -30.33 20.74
C GLU A 10 18.98 -29.93 19.59
N PRO A 11 18.45 -29.39 18.48
CA PRO A 11 19.28 -28.94 17.37
C PRO A 11 20.16 -27.76 17.79
N THR A 12 21.43 -27.80 17.39
CA THR A 12 22.41 -26.74 17.69
C THR A 12 22.19 -25.45 16.90
N SER A 13 21.34 -25.47 15.89
CA SER A 13 21.00 -24.34 15.04
C SER A 13 19.95 -23.44 15.68
N ARG A 14 20.15 -22.13 15.60
CA ARG A 14 19.21 -21.12 16.10
C ARG A 14 18.77 -20.18 14.98
N PHE A 15 17.61 -19.54 15.15
CA PHE A 15 17.26 -18.33 14.41
C PHE A 15 17.74 -17.13 15.20
N VAL A 16 18.25 -16.12 14.52
CA VAL A 16 18.79 -14.91 15.13
C VAL A 16 18.19 -13.69 14.47
N LYS A 17 17.80 -12.70 15.27
CA LYS A 17 17.32 -11.41 14.79
C LYS A 17 18.51 -10.47 14.70
N ILE A 18 18.81 -10.00 13.49
CA ILE A 18 19.91 -9.08 13.19
C ILE A 18 19.34 -7.79 12.67
N GLU A 19 19.83 -6.67 13.18
CA GLU A 19 19.55 -5.34 12.67
C GLU A 19 20.60 -4.96 11.62
N CYS A 20 20.14 -4.55 10.44
CA CYS A 20 21.02 -4.10 9.36
C CYS A 20 21.70 -2.78 9.76
N GLU A 21 23.03 -2.73 9.72
CA GLU A 21 23.79 -1.51 10.04
C GLU A 21 23.57 -0.37 9.03
N SER A 22 23.19 -0.70 7.79
CA SER A 22 22.98 0.32 6.75
C SER A 22 21.63 1.03 6.81
N CYS A 23 20.57 0.35 7.26
CA CYS A 23 19.21 0.91 7.26
C CYS A 23 18.41 0.72 8.56
N GLY A 24 19.01 0.11 9.59
CA GLY A 24 18.38 -0.12 10.89
C GLY A 24 17.25 -1.16 10.88
N SER A 25 17.00 -1.83 9.75
CA SER A 25 15.87 -2.76 9.63
C SER A 25 16.18 -4.12 10.27
N PRO A 26 15.33 -4.65 11.16
CA PRO A 26 15.53 -5.96 11.76
C PRO A 26 15.12 -7.10 10.80
N THR A 27 15.96 -8.12 10.69
CA THR A 27 15.75 -9.31 9.86
C THR A 27 16.05 -10.57 10.65
N ILE A 28 15.21 -11.61 10.53
CA ILE A 28 15.48 -12.91 11.12
C ILE A 28 16.30 -13.74 10.13
N VAL A 29 17.44 -14.24 10.59
CA VAL A 29 18.39 -15.03 9.81
C VAL A 29 18.62 -16.37 10.50
N TYR A 30 18.81 -17.42 9.69
CA TYR A 30 19.16 -18.73 10.20
C TYR A 30 20.69 -18.82 10.42
N SER A 31 21.11 -19.22 11.61
CA SER A 31 22.54 -19.29 11.98
C SER A 31 23.37 -20.29 11.15
N MET A 32 22.73 -21.16 10.36
CA MET A 32 23.39 -22.09 9.42
C MET A 32 22.84 -21.90 7.99
N ALA A 33 22.61 -20.65 7.58
CA ALA A 33 22.14 -20.33 6.24
C ALA A 33 23.07 -20.93 5.16
N LYS A 34 22.47 -21.64 4.19
CA LYS A 34 23.19 -22.24 3.05
C LYS A 34 23.26 -21.33 1.83
N SER A 35 22.60 -20.18 1.88
CA SER A 35 22.56 -19.16 0.84
C SER A 35 22.86 -17.80 1.45
N ALA A 36 23.34 -16.87 0.62
CA ALA A 36 23.44 -15.47 1.01
C ALA A 36 22.04 -14.95 1.41
N VAL A 37 21.99 -14.16 2.48
CA VAL A 37 20.78 -13.49 2.95
C VAL A 37 21.05 -12.00 2.90
N ASN A 38 20.29 -11.30 2.08
CA ASN A 38 20.38 -9.84 1.94
C ASN A 38 19.27 -9.17 2.75
N CYS A 39 19.53 -7.94 3.18
CA CYS A 39 18.54 -7.07 3.79
C CYS A 39 17.42 -6.82 2.78
N ARG A 40 16.18 -7.07 3.19
CA ARG A 40 15.00 -6.87 2.32
C ARG A 40 14.73 -5.40 1.98
N PHE A 41 15.31 -4.47 2.73
CA PHE A 41 15.06 -3.04 2.59
C PHE A 41 16.12 -2.33 1.74
N CYS A 42 17.41 -2.60 1.97
CA CYS A 42 18.50 -1.92 1.27
C CYS A 42 19.38 -2.84 0.41
N GLY A 43 19.10 -4.15 0.40
CA GLY A 43 19.87 -5.14 -0.36
C GLY A 43 21.25 -5.49 0.23
N ASN A 44 21.67 -4.86 1.33
CA ASN A 44 22.99 -5.13 1.93
C ASN A 44 23.10 -6.57 2.45
N LEU A 45 24.28 -7.18 2.38
CA LEU A 45 24.50 -8.56 2.84
C LEU A 45 24.33 -8.65 4.36
N LEU A 46 23.51 -9.59 4.83
CA LEU A 46 23.26 -9.85 6.26
C LEU A 46 23.75 -11.23 6.70
N ALA A 47 23.84 -12.19 5.78
CA ALA A 47 24.53 -13.44 6.05
C ALA A 47 25.10 -14.09 4.80
N GLU A 48 26.19 -14.84 4.96
CA GLU A 48 26.78 -15.65 3.91
C GLU A 48 27.09 -17.08 4.40
N PRO A 49 26.99 -18.08 3.51
CA PRO A 49 27.26 -19.47 3.87
C PRO A 49 28.77 -19.70 4.06
N ALA A 50 29.16 -20.25 5.21
CA ALA A 50 30.55 -20.57 5.52
C ALA A 50 30.78 -22.06 5.83
N GLY A 51 30.03 -22.95 5.15
CA GLY A 51 30.18 -24.42 5.31
C GLY A 51 29.73 -24.99 6.65
N GLY A 52 29.19 -24.16 7.54
CA GLY A 52 28.70 -24.54 8.87
C GLY A 52 27.80 -23.45 9.44
N LYS A 53 28.31 -22.69 10.42
CA LYS A 53 27.65 -21.47 10.90
C LYS A 53 27.82 -20.38 9.85
N ALA A 54 26.72 -19.76 9.43
CA ALA A 54 26.76 -18.63 8.52
C ALA A 54 27.48 -17.45 9.20
N VAL A 55 28.24 -16.69 8.41
CA VAL A 55 28.78 -15.40 8.86
C VAL A 55 27.65 -14.39 8.78
N LEU A 56 27.48 -13.60 9.83
CA LEU A 56 26.37 -12.68 10.00
C LEU A 56 26.90 -11.25 10.00
N PHE A 57 26.29 -10.38 9.22
CA PHE A 57 26.64 -8.97 9.08
C PHE A 57 25.50 -8.12 9.64
N GLY A 58 25.83 -7.23 10.58
CA GLY A 58 24.87 -6.40 11.30
C GLY A 58 24.85 -6.66 12.80
N LYS A 59 23.98 -5.94 13.50
CA LYS A 59 23.89 -5.97 14.96
C LYS A 59 22.94 -7.07 15.43
N LEU A 60 23.46 -8.06 16.15
CA LEU A 60 22.64 -9.11 16.76
C LEU A 60 21.73 -8.51 17.84
N GLN A 61 20.42 -8.62 17.67
CA GLN A 61 19.40 -8.09 18.59
C GLN A 61 18.88 -9.16 19.54
N ALA A 62 18.59 -10.37 19.05
CA ALA A 62 18.07 -11.46 19.87
C ALA A 62 18.29 -12.84 19.23
N ILE A 63 18.33 -13.88 20.06
CA ILE A 63 18.18 -15.28 19.64
C ILE A 63 16.68 -15.60 19.70
N VAL A 64 16.14 -16.16 18.62
CA VAL A 64 14.73 -16.52 18.50
C VAL A 64 14.61 -18.02 18.75
N ASP A 65 14.16 -18.37 19.96
CA ASP A 65 13.91 -19.75 20.36
C ASP A 65 12.47 -20.13 20.03
N GLY A 66 12.34 -21.11 19.13
CA GLY A 66 11.09 -21.46 18.48
C GLY A 66 11.03 -20.92 17.06
N LEU A 67 10.70 -21.79 16.10
CA LEU A 67 10.27 -21.34 14.78
C LEU A 67 9.10 -20.37 14.98
N PRO A 68 9.04 -19.21 14.30
CA PRO A 68 7.74 -18.55 14.16
C PRO A 68 6.78 -19.63 13.67
N LYS A 69 5.60 -19.78 14.29
CA LYS A 69 4.60 -20.73 13.80
C LYS A 69 4.30 -20.36 12.35
N ILE A 70 4.96 -21.06 11.42
CA ILE A 70 4.71 -20.91 10.00
C ILE A 70 3.36 -21.58 9.81
N GLU A 71 2.30 -20.79 9.67
CA GLU A 71 1.13 -21.28 8.97
C GLU A 71 1.64 -21.72 7.59
N ILE A 72 1.74 -23.04 7.38
CA ILE A 72 1.91 -23.59 6.04
C ILE A 72 0.59 -23.30 5.33
N ARG A 73 0.43 -22.08 4.83
CA ARG A 73 -0.51 -21.83 3.75
C ARG A 73 0.08 -22.58 2.58
N THR A 74 -0.61 -23.63 2.14
CA THR A 74 -0.41 -24.16 0.79
C THR A 74 -0.27 -22.96 -0.13
N VAL A 75 0.89 -22.81 -0.77
CA VAL A 75 1.07 -21.84 -1.84
C VAL A 75 0.16 -22.35 -2.96
N GLN A 76 -1.12 -21.99 -2.88
CA GLN A 76 -1.89 -21.77 -4.09
C GLN A 76 -0.99 -20.85 -4.89
N LYS A 77 -0.52 -21.33 -6.05
CA LYS A 77 0.24 -20.56 -7.03
C LYS A 77 -0.37 -19.16 -7.02
N ALA A 78 0.32 -18.20 -6.42
CA ALA A 78 -0.22 -16.86 -6.27
C ALA A 78 -0.51 -16.43 -7.71
N ALA A 79 -1.79 -16.27 -8.03
CA ALA A 79 -2.17 -15.57 -9.25
C ALA A 79 -1.33 -14.31 -9.24
N ALA A 80 -0.59 -14.04 -10.31
CA ALA A 80 0.24 -12.84 -10.42
C ALA A 80 -0.62 -11.66 -9.94
N LYS A 81 -0.32 -11.14 -8.74
CA LYS A 81 -1.15 -10.10 -8.13
C LYS A 81 -0.99 -8.89 -9.04
N LYS A 82 -2.04 -8.55 -9.78
CA LYS A 82 -2.02 -7.42 -10.71
C LYS A 82 -1.51 -6.19 -9.94
N PRO A 83 -0.64 -5.36 -10.55
CA PRO A 83 -0.16 -4.14 -9.90
C PRO A 83 -1.35 -3.32 -9.36
N PRO A 84 -1.30 -2.84 -8.12
CA PRO A 84 -2.38 -2.04 -7.56
C PRO A 84 -2.61 -0.78 -8.39
N VAL A 85 -3.87 -0.57 -8.79
CA VAL A 85 -4.32 0.64 -9.48
C VAL A 85 -5.01 1.53 -8.45
N LEU A 86 -4.43 2.70 -8.18
CA LEU A 86 -4.89 3.61 -7.15
C LEU A 86 -5.52 4.85 -7.79
N LEU A 87 -6.78 5.10 -7.48
CA LEU A 87 -7.48 6.34 -7.83
C LEU A 87 -7.25 7.35 -6.71
N LEU A 88 -6.64 8.48 -7.04
CA LEU A 88 -6.27 9.48 -6.03
C LEU A 88 -7.31 10.59 -5.96
N ASP A 89 -7.67 11.00 -4.75
CA ASP A 89 -8.42 12.24 -4.51
C ASP A 89 -7.51 13.48 -4.50
N THR A 90 -8.13 14.66 -4.48
CA THR A 90 -7.43 15.96 -4.48
C THR A 90 -6.48 16.12 -3.27
N MET A 91 -6.90 15.69 -2.08
CA MET A 91 -6.12 15.85 -0.84
C MET A 91 -4.89 14.94 -0.80
N ILE A 92 -5.02 13.72 -1.31
CA ILE A 92 -3.94 12.75 -1.42
C ILE A 92 -2.92 13.25 -2.44
N ILE A 93 -3.35 13.77 -3.58
CA ILE A 93 -2.42 14.37 -4.56
C ILE A 93 -1.60 15.49 -3.91
N HIS A 94 -2.25 16.44 -3.23
CA HIS A 94 -1.54 17.52 -2.52
C HIS A 94 -0.50 16.99 -1.52
N ARG A 95 -0.88 16.05 -0.67
CA ARG A 95 0.05 15.45 0.32
C ARG A 95 1.23 14.75 -0.33
N LEU A 96 1.00 14.07 -1.47
CA LEU A 96 2.08 13.45 -2.22
C LEU A 96 3.01 14.50 -2.86
N LEU A 97 2.47 15.63 -3.32
CA LEU A 97 3.24 16.73 -3.90
C LEU A 97 4.08 17.50 -2.87
N ASP A 98 3.56 17.67 -1.65
CA ASP A 98 4.24 18.34 -0.53
C ASP A 98 5.32 17.45 0.14
N GLY A 99 5.45 16.19 -0.30
CA GLY A 99 6.43 15.26 0.26
C GLY A 99 6.11 14.84 1.70
N SER A 100 4.91 15.14 2.20
CA SER A 100 4.38 14.72 3.49
C SER A 100 4.09 13.21 3.47
N SER A 101 5.18 12.44 3.64
CA SER A 101 5.28 11.02 3.95
C SER A 101 4.22 10.08 3.35
N ILE A 102 4.67 9.38 2.30
CA ILE A 102 4.25 8.06 1.81
C ILE A 102 4.41 6.96 2.91
N ASN A 103 4.62 7.34 4.18
CA ASN A 103 4.76 6.40 5.30
C ASN A 103 3.43 5.71 5.67
N GLU A 104 2.31 6.13 5.09
CA GLU A 104 1.04 5.38 5.19
C GLU A 104 0.93 4.29 4.10
N PHE A 105 1.75 4.32 3.04
CA PHE A 105 1.86 3.26 2.03
C PHE A 105 2.98 2.24 2.35
N LYS A 106 3.59 2.34 3.53
CA LYS A 106 4.91 1.76 3.88
C LYS A 106 4.95 0.25 4.17
N ASP A 107 3.95 -0.53 3.74
CA ASP A 107 3.99 -2.00 3.74
C ASP A 107 4.25 -2.61 2.35
N GLY A 108 5.13 -1.97 1.56
CA GLY A 108 5.75 -2.61 0.39
C GLY A 108 5.46 -2.02 -0.98
N LEU A 109 5.06 -0.75 -1.07
CA LEU A 109 4.78 -0.08 -2.34
C LEU A 109 5.86 0.95 -2.70
N THR A 110 7.06 0.46 -3.00
CA THR A 110 8.08 1.20 -3.77
C THR A 110 8.61 0.29 -4.85
N ASP A 111 7.89 0.23 -5.96
CA ASP A 111 8.41 -0.21 -7.25
C ASP A 111 7.53 0.38 -8.36
N LYS A 112 7.97 0.34 -9.62
CA LYS A 112 7.19 0.75 -10.81
C LYS A 112 5.91 -0.08 -11.05
N ASP A 113 5.55 -0.88 -10.07
CA ASP A 113 4.42 -1.79 -10.02
C ASP A 113 3.15 -1.13 -9.49
N ILE A 114 3.11 0.19 -9.30
CA ILE A 114 1.89 0.91 -8.89
C ILE A 114 1.47 1.84 -10.02
N THR A 115 0.17 1.87 -10.29
CA THR A 115 -0.41 2.82 -11.24
C THR A 115 -1.32 3.79 -10.50
N PHE A 116 -1.02 5.08 -10.55
CA PHE A 116 -1.90 6.15 -10.11
C PHE A 116 -2.81 6.57 -11.27
N ILE A 117 -4.12 6.54 -11.05
CA ILE A 117 -5.12 7.10 -11.95
C ILE A 117 -5.45 8.50 -11.48
N LEU A 118 -5.28 9.48 -12.37
CA LEU A 118 -5.65 10.87 -12.14
C LEU A 118 -6.78 11.25 -13.10
N LEU A 119 -7.93 11.61 -12.53
CA LEU A 119 -9.05 12.12 -13.33
C LEU A 119 -8.84 13.60 -13.61
N ASP A 120 -9.15 14.06 -14.82
CA ASP A 120 -8.95 15.47 -15.20
C ASP A 120 -9.70 16.45 -14.32
N ARG A 121 -10.89 16.06 -13.85
CA ARG A 121 -11.68 16.86 -12.90
C ARG A 121 -10.93 17.05 -11.58
N ILE A 122 -10.33 15.98 -11.05
CA ILE A 122 -9.52 16.01 -9.83
C ILE A 122 -8.23 16.80 -10.04
N LEU A 123 -7.59 16.66 -11.21
CA LEU A 123 -6.43 17.47 -11.56
C LEU A 123 -6.78 18.97 -11.59
N THR A 124 -7.92 19.32 -12.15
CA THR A 124 -8.42 20.71 -12.19
C THR A 124 -8.67 21.23 -10.78
N GLU A 125 -9.34 20.45 -9.93
CA GLU A 125 -9.58 20.78 -8.51
C GLU A 125 -8.27 20.93 -7.75
N THR A 126 -7.30 20.04 -7.99
CA THR A 126 -5.96 20.11 -7.39
C THR A 126 -5.24 21.38 -7.78
N ILE A 127 -5.15 21.70 -9.07
CA ILE A 127 -4.47 22.90 -9.57
C ILE A 127 -5.11 24.17 -8.99
N HIS A 128 -6.44 24.20 -8.93
CA HIS A 128 -7.16 25.34 -8.36
C HIS A 128 -6.87 25.51 -6.87
N MET A 129 -6.94 24.43 -6.11
CA MET A 129 -6.63 24.43 -4.67
C MET A 129 -5.17 24.82 -4.40
N GLU A 130 -4.21 24.22 -5.09
CA GLU A 130 -2.78 24.54 -4.97
C GLU A 130 -2.52 26.04 -5.19
N LYS A 131 -3.17 26.63 -6.19
CA LYS A 131 -3.03 28.05 -6.49
C LYS A 131 -3.68 28.95 -5.44
N HIS A 132 -4.90 28.64 -5.00
CA HIS A 132 -5.69 29.54 -4.16
C HIS A 132 -5.45 29.37 -2.66
N GLU A 133 -5.15 28.16 -2.22
CA GLU A 133 -4.96 27.83 -0.79
C GLU A 133 -3.48 27.77 -0.41
N TYR A 134 -2.62 27.28 -1.31
CA TYR A 134 -1.20 27.05 -1.04
C TYR A 134 -0.26 28.01 -1.81
N GLY A 135 -0.80 28.82 -2.72
CA GLY A 135 -0.03 29.78 -3.52
C GLY A 135 0.89 29.16 -4.57
N ALA A 136 0.76 27.86 -4.84
CA ALA A 136 1.56 27.14 -5.82
C ALA A 136 0.88 27.17 -7.20
N VAL A 137 1.59 27.65 -8.22
CA VAL A 137 1.13 27.59 -9.61
C VAL A 137 1.69 26.31 -10.21
N LEU A 138 0.84 25.31 -10.40
CA LEU A 138 1.20 24.00 -10.94
C LEU A 138 0.38 23.70 -12.19
N THR A 139 0.98 23.05 -13.18
CA THR A 139 0.26 22.47 -14.34
C THR A 139 -0.03 20.98 -14.13
N SER A 140 -0.92 20.44 -14.97
CA SER A 140 -1.23 19.00 -14.93
C SER A 140 0.01 18.14 -15.23
N GLU A 141 0.90 18.65 -16.09
CA GLU A 141 2.15 18.01 -16.48
C GLU A 141 3.14 17.98 -15.32
N GLU A 142 3.25 19.08 -14.55
CA GLU A 142 4.13 19.14 -13.38
C GLU A 142 3.67 18.19 -12.27
N ILE A 143 2.36 18.04 -12.07
CA ILE A 143 1.79 17.07 -11.13
C ILE A 143 2.15 15.64 -11.55
N VAL A 144 1.94 15.31 -12.83
CA VAL A 144 2.27 13.99 -13.39
C VAL A 144 3.77 13.70 -13.29
N GLU A 145 4.63 14.68 -13.60
CA GLU A 145 6.08 14.52 -13.50
C GLU A 145 6.52 14.22 -12.07
N ARG A 146 5.98 14.94 -11.09
CA ARG A 146 6.30 14.73 -9.66
C ARG A 146 5.84 13.38 -9.16
N LEU A 147 4.60 13.00 -9.45
CA LEU A 147 4.05 11.69 -9.06
C LEU A 147 4.73 10.55 -9.84
N GLY A 148 5.17 10.80 -11.07
CA GLY A 148 5.88 9.85 -11.93
C GLY A 148 7.24 9.41 -11.37
N LYS A 149 7.80 10.15 -10.42
CA LYS A 149 9.01 9.73 -9.67
C LYS A 149 8.73 8.59 -8.70
N MET A 150 7.46 8.33 -8.39
CA MET A 150 7.02 7.42 -7.35
C MET A 150 6.21 6.23 -7.89
N ALA A 151 5.44 6.44 -8.96
CA ALA A 151 4.57 5.42 -9.56
C ALA A 151 4.38 5.65 -11.06
N THR A 152 3.81 4.68 -11.77
CA THR A 152 3.28 4.90 -13.11
C THR A 152 2.04 5.79 -12.99
N VAL A 153 1.91 6.82 -13.82
CA VAL A 153 0.77 7.76 -13.75
C VAL A 153 -0.02 7.70 -15.06
N GLU A 154 -1.32 7.49 -14.96
CA GLU A 154 -2.25 7.48 -16.08
C GLU A 154 -3.32 8.55 -15.85
N LYS A 155 -3.45 9.48 -16.80
CA LYS A 155 -4.53 10.46 -16.81
C LYS A 155 -5.76 9.86 -17.49
N ARG A 156 -6.95 10.14 -16.96
CA ARG A 156 -8.21 9.73 -17.56
C ARG A 156 -9.21 10.88 -17.64
N GLU A 157 -9.77 11.02 -18.83
CA GLU A 157 -10.87 11.95 -19.08
C GLU A 157 -12.17 11.34 -18.52
N LEU A 158 -12.98 12.17 -17.88
CA LEU A 158 -14.33 11.78 -17.49
C LEU A 158 -15.27 12.03 -18.66
N ASN A 159 -15.74 10.95 -19.28
CA ASN A 159 -16.79 11.06 -20.28
C ASN A 159 -18.14 11.27 -19.58
N HIS A 160 -18.77 12.42 -19.85
CA HIS A 160 -20.00 12.83 -19.19
C HIS A 160 -21.24 12.02 -19.62
N ALA A 161 -21.09 11.18 -20.66
CA ALA A 161 -22.17 10.36 -21.22
C ALA A 161 -22.24 8.94 -20.61
N GLU A 162 -21.42 8.64 -19.61
CA GLU A 162 -21.31 7.29 -19.04
C GLU A 162 -22.22 7.10 -17.81
N ASP A 163 -22.71 5.87 -17.62
CA ASP A 163 -23.68 5.48 -16.59
C ASP A 163 -23.26 5.89 -15.16
N TYR A 164 -21.96 5.87 -14.84
CA TYR A 164 -21.47 6.21 -13.51
C TYR A 164 -21.72 7.68 -13.12
N MET A 165 -21.88 8.59 -14.09
CA MET A 165 -22.20 10.00 -13.80
C MET A 165 -23.66 10.17 -13.37
N LEU A 166 -24.56 9.38 -13.94
CA LEU A 166 -25.96 9.35 -13.53
C LEU A 166 -26.07 8.77 -12.10
N ASP A 167 -25.40 7.64 -11.86
CA ASP A 167 -25.35 7.02 -10.53
C ASP A 167 -24.74 7.95 -9.48
N ALA A 168 -23.73 8.73 -9.85
CA ALA A 168 -23.09 9.71 -8.96
C ALA A 168 -24.05 10.86 -8.62
N LYS A 169 -24.82 11.32 -9.62
CA LYS A 169 -25.81 12.37 -9.44
C LYS A 169 -26.95 11.89 -8.54
N ASP A 170 -27.50 10.71 -8.80
CA ASP A 170 -28.55 10.12 -7.98
C ASP A 170 -28.07 9.93 -6.54
N LEU A 171 -26.81 9.48 -6.37
CA LEU A 171 -26.22 9.34 -5.04
C LEU A 171 -26.11 10.69 -4.32
N PHE A 172 -25.63 11.73 -5.01
CA PHE A 172 -25.54 13.09 -4.48
C PHE A 172 -26.92 13.64 -4.08
N GLU A 173 -27.92 13.54 -4.97
CA GLU A 173 -29.28 14.03 -4.74
C GLU A 173 -29.99 13.26 -3.62
N SER A 174 -29.65 11.99 -3.40
CA SER A 174 -30.20 11.20 -2.30
C SER A 174 -29.83 11.74 -0.92
N GLY A 175 -28.72 12.48 -0.79
CA GLY A 175 -28.22 12.98 0.48
C GLY A 175 -27.93 11.90 1.53
N ARG A 176 -27.77 10.63 1.11
CA ARG A 176 -27.65 9.47 2.01
C ARG A 176 -26.37 9.47 2.86
N TYR A 177 -25.29 10.02 2.31
CA TYR A 177 -23.99 10.10 2.97
C TYR A 177 -23.71 11.55 3.33
N VAL A 178 -23.59 11.81 4.62
CA VAL A 178 -23.35 13.13 5.20
C VAL A 178 -22.15 13.07 6.15
N ASP A 179 -21.41 14.18 6.22
CA ASP A 179 -20.31 14.34 7.15
C ASP A 179 -20.79 14.54 8.60
N ALA A 180 -19.85 14.71 9.52
CA ALA A 180 -20.14 14.94 10.95
C ALA A 180 -20.96 16.22 11.22
N GLN A 181 -21.00 17.16 10.27
CA GLN A 181 -21.77 18.41 10.35
C GLN A 181 -23.14 18.31 9.65
N GLY A 182 -23.46 17.14 9.08
CA GLY A 182 -24.69 16.91 8.33
C GLY A 182 -24.65 17.44 6.89
N LYS A 183 -23.48 17.82 6.37
CA LYS A 183 -23.33 18.24 4.97
C LYS A 183 -23.21 16.99 4.09
N PRO A 184 -23.96 16.90 2.97
CA PRO A 184 -23.85 15.77 2.06
C PRO A 184 -22.49 15.72 1.37
N LEU A 185 -22.08 14.51 0.97
CA LEU A 185 -20.92 14.31 0.08
C LEU A 185 -20.99 15.24 -1.13
N SER A 186 -19.85 15.73 -1.60
CA SER A 186 -19.84 16.59 -2.77
C SER A 186 -20.13 15.78 -4.05
N MET A 187 -20.57 16.47 -5.10
CA MET A 187 -20.72 15.84 -6.41
C MET A 187 -19.40 15.23 -6.92
N THR A 188 -18.25 15.81 -6.56
CA THR A 188 -16.93 15.27 -6.90
C THR A 188 -16.71 13.94 -6.17
N ASP A 189 -17.01 13.86 -4.88
CA ASP A 189 -16.83 12.65 -4.07
C ASP A 189 -17.75 11.52 -4.54
N CYS A 190 -19.01 11.82 -4.84
CA CYS A 190 -19.93 10.85 -5.44
C CYS A 190 -19.42 10.33 -6.80
N THR A 191 -18.84 11.22 -7.60
CA THR A 191 -18.24 10.84 -8.89
C THR A 191 -17.05 9.92 -8.70
N LEU A 192 -16.14 10.24 -7.78
CA LEU A 192 -14.98 9.41 -7.43
C LEU A 192 -15.39 8.02 -6.94
N LEU A 193 -16.39 7.97 -6.06
CA LEU A 193 -16.93 6.73 -5.52
C LEU A 193 -17.48 5.84 -6.63
N LYS A 194 -18.39 6.36 -7.47
CA LYS A 194 -19.00 5.57 -8.54
C LYS A 194 -18.01 5.19 -9.63
N TYR A 195 -17.03 6.05 -9.90
CA TYR A 195 -15.93 5.73 -10.80
C TYR A 195 -15.08 4.58 -10.26
N ALA A 196 -14.72 4.59 -8.97
CA ALA A 196 -13.96 3.51 -8.35
C ALA A 196 -14.72 2.18 -8.36
N MET A 197 -16.02 2.21 -8.07
CA MET A 197 -16.87 1.01 -8.07
C MET A 197 -17.02 0.37 -9.46
N LYS A 198 -16.84 1.13 -10.53
CA LYS A 198 -16.93 0.62 -11.91
C LYS A 198 -15.78 -0.35 -12.25
N TRP A 199 -14.65 -0.25 -11.56
CA TRP A 199 -13.43 -1.01 -11.86
C TRP A 199 -13.05 -1.92 -10.70
N ASP A 200 -13.20 -3.24 -10.87
CA ASP A 200 -12.89 -4.24 -9.84
C ASP A 200 -11.43 -4.25 -9.36
N ASP A 201 -10.51 -3.73 -10.18
CA ASP A 201 -9.07 -3.72 -9.93
C ASP A 201 -8.54 -2.35 -9.45
N MET A 202 -9.44 -1.44 -9.06
CA MET A 202 -9.13 -0.08 -8.65
C MET A 202 -9.43 0.15 -7.17
N GLU A 203 -8.51 0.81 -6.48
CA GLU A 203 -8.68 1.22 -5.09
C GLU A 203 -8.71 2.75 -4.99
N LEU A 204 -9.81 3.30 -4.46
CA LEU A 204 -9.92 4.74 -4.17
C LEU A 204 -9.13 5.06 -2.90
N VAL A 205 -8.13 5.92 -3.06
CA VAL A 205 -7.32 6.43 -1.95
C VAL A 205 -7.80 7.81 -1.57
N THR A 206 -8.34 7.92 -0.36
CA THR A 206 -8.84 9.18 0.21
C THR A 206 -8.56 9.24 1.71
N GLN A 207 -8.57 10.43 2.30
CA GLN A 207 -8.59 10.62 3.76
C GLN A 207 -9.98 10.98 4.30
N ASP A 208 -10.95 11.24 3.42
CA ASP A 208 -12.31 11.55 3.82
C ASP A 208 -13.00 10.31 4.39
N ARG A 209 -13.35 10.37 5.68
CA ARG A 209 -14.00 9.26 6.39
C ARG A 209 -15.40 8.98 5.85
N THR A 210 -16.14 10.03 5.50
CA THR A 210 -17.48 9.93 4.92
C THR A 210 -17.42 9.21 3.58
N LEU A 211 -16.42 9.53 2.76
CA LEU A 211 -16.20 8.89 1.46
C LEU A 211 -15.79 7.43 1.62
N LYS A 212 -14.93 7.09 2.59
CA LYS A 212 -14.58 5.69 2.92
C LYS A 212 -15.79 4.88 3.36
N ASP A 213 -16.58 5.43 4.27
CA ASP A 213 -17.76 4.76 4.80
C ASP A 213 -18.83 4.56 3.70
N ALA A 214 -18.98 5.55 2.81
CA ALA A 214 -19.86 5.45 1.66
C ALA A 214 -19.40 4.36 0.68
N LEU A 215 -18.10 4.33 0.34
CA LEU A 215 -17.55 3.33 -0.56
C LEU A 215 -17.76 1.90 -0.03
N ALA A 216 -17.49 1.67 1.26
CA ALA A 216 -17.66 0.35 1.87
C ALA A 216 -19.13 -0.13 1.80
N ARG A 217 -20.09 0.74 2.12
CA ARG A 217 -21.53 0.40 2.08
C ARG A 217 -22.05 0.13 0.68
N GLU A 218 -21.57 0.88 -0.31
CA GLU A 218 -21.98 0.69 -1.70
C GLU A 218 -21.36 -0.60 -2.29
N GLN A 219 -20.13 -0.95 -1.91
CA GLN A 219 -19.51 -2.23 -2.26
C GLN A 219 -20.25 -3.43 -1.66
N GLU A 220 -20.68 -3.34 -0.39
CA GLU A 220 -21.51 -4.37 0.25
C GLU A 220 -22.87 -4.55 -0.45
N SER A 221 -23.47 -3.45 -0.90
CA SER A 221 -24.77 -3.47 -1.59
C SER A 221 -24.69 -4.00 -3.02
N ALA A 222 -23.55 -3.86 -3.68
CA ALA A 222 -23.32 -4.34 -5.05
C ALA A 222 -22.91 -5.83 -5.11
N GLY A 223 -22.37 -6.37 -4.02
CA GLY A 223 -21.98 -7.78 -3.91
C GLY A 223 -23.06 -8.73 -3.39
N ALA A 224 -24.25 -8.22 -3.03
CA ALA A 224 -25.40 -8.96 -2.53
C ALA A 224 -26.44 -9.23 -3.64
#